data_AF-A0A6N8EFI1-F1
#
_entry.id   AF-A0A6N8EFI1-F1
#
_cell.length_a   1.000
_cell.length_b   1.000
_cell.length_c   1.000
_cell.angle_alpha   90.00
_cell.angle_beta   90.00
_cell.angle_gamma   90.00
#
_symmetry.space_group_name_H-M   'P 1'
#
loop_
_entity.id
_entity.type
_entity.pdbx_description
1 polymer ?
#
loop_
_entity_poly.entity_id
_entity_poly.type
_entity_poly.pdbx_seq_one_letter_code
_entity_poly.pdbx_strand_id
1 'polypeptide(L)'
;MPNLISPAESERRTQARLRAQVPIQLRISGKSPTHPATLIDLSWGGALCQTSTALQISDQPLWLLLPWTLGETIEIETTLLRQKNLENGRHLLAMRFLRLSLSNQTRLEKLLGQLQAGDSRGGTYNAPSLVATLEVLIQTLDEWRWALSAIAKGRLRISAPATFTPGQSLGLQFNGVPARARLRLRARVLACEAEPIEGMGAGHSDTLTLEFEHPLNILRQWAEWLLGQVPPNSQTSSLPAAYQPQTVRPEVIPARVVLTQHERSALEISFPEALDYLMTAWGDVSAFELVFRQLIFGDTSIAGTWTLESWEELQLLQDVHDQAYGVSDARRSQLKVGRDVH
;
A
#
# COMPACT_ATOMS: atom_id res chain seq x y z
N MET A 1 38.05 -12.55 20.03
CA MET A 1 37.99 -11.24 19.34
C MET A 1 36.63 -11.15 18.67
N PRO A 2 35.68 -10.37 19.21
CA PRO A 2 34.33 -10.31 18.67
C PRO A 2 34.35 -9.54 17.34
N ASN A 3 33.83 -10.18 16.29
CA ASN A 3 33.65 -9.58 14.97
C ASN A 3 32.67 -8.42 15.07
N LEU A 4 33.18 -7.21 14.88
CA LEU A 4 32.41 -6.01 14.58
C LEU A 4 31.68 -6.24 13.26
N ILE A 5 30.38 -6.51 13.34
CA ILE A 5 29.47 -6.41 12.21
C ILE A 5 29.47 -4.94 11.79
N SER A 6 30.02 -4.64 10.61
CA SER A 6 30.03 -3.29 10.06
C SER A 6 28.58 -2.78 9.91
N PRO A 7 28.21 -1.60 10.45
CA PRO A 7 26.82 -1.10 10.44
C PRO A 7 26.29 -0.64 9.06
N ALA A 8 27.09 -0.73 8.00
CA ALA A 8 26.86 0.02 6.76
C ALA A 8 26.00 -0.68 5.67
N GLU A 9 25.61 -1.95 5.84
CA GLU A 9 24.67 -2.64 4.92
C GLU A 9 23.21 -2.62 5.40
N SER A 10 22.95 -2.06 6.59
CA SER A 10 21.67 -2.21 7.29
C SER A 10 20.53 -1.34 6.74
N GLU A 11 20.82 -0.30 5.95
CA GLU A 11 19.85 0.80 5.73
C GLU A 11 19.42 1.03 4.26
N ARG A 12 19.78 0.13 3.33
CA ARG A 12 19.29 0.20 1.93
C ARG A 12 18.04 -0.65 1.66
N ARG A 13 17.51 -1.31 2.68
CA ARG A 13 16.46 -2.33 2.51
C ARG A 13 15.09 -1.69 2.73
N THR A 14 14.25 -1.73 1.70
CA THR A 14 12.89 -1.16 1.73
C THR A 14 11.83 -2.14 2.26
N GLN A 15 12.22 -3.33 2.72
CA GLN A 15 11.32 -4.41 3.15
C GLN A 15 11.89 -5.17 4.34
N ALA A 16 11.02 -5.48 5.31
CA ALA A 16 11.37 -6.28 6.48
C ALA A 16 11.68 -7.74 6.08
N ARG A 17 12.67 -8.34 6.73
CA ARG A 17 13.04 -9.75 6.55
C ARG A 17 12.78 -10.52 7.83
N LEU A 18 11.99 -11.57 7.72
CA LEU A 18 11.65 -12.47 8.81
C LEU A 18 12.53 -13.71 8.71
N ARG A 19 13.07 -14.16 9.84
CA ARG A 19 13.91 -15.37 9.85
C ARG A 19 12.99 -16.58 9.75
N ALA A 20 13.35 -17.53 8.90
CA ALA A 20 12.62 -18.78 8.76
C ALA A 20 13.63 -19.87 8.41
N GLN A 21 13.71 -20.94 9.19
CA GLN A 21 14.54 -22.11 8.89
C GLN A 21 13.64 -23.28 8.48
N VAL A 22 13.17 -23.25 7.23
CA VAL A 22 12.23 -24.24 6.71
C VAL A 22 12.78 -24.90 5.44
N PRO A 23 12.58 -26.22 5.26
CA PRO A 23 12.91 -26.88 4.01
C PRO A 23 11.98 -26.39 2.89
N ILE A 24 12.57 -26.12 1.73
CA ILE A 24 11.90 -25.61 0.53
C ILE A 24 12.42 -26.34 -0.70
N GLN A 25 11.76 -26.13 -1.84
CA GLN A 25 12.26 -26.62 -3.12
C GLN A 25 12.42 -25.47 -4.12
N LEU A 26 13.43 -25.60 -4.98
CA LEU A 26 13.73 -24.68 -6.06
C LEU A 26 13.58 -25.41 -7.40
N ARG A 27 12.84 -24.85 -8.36
CA ARG A 27 12.68 -25.43 -9.71
C ARG A 27 13.18 -24.46 -10.76
N ILE A 28 14.14 -24.87 -11.58
CA ILE A 28 14.63 -24.05 -12.69
C ILE A 28 13.61 -24.11 -13.83
N SER A 29 13.27 -22.96 -14.43
CA SER A 29 12.34 -22.94 -15.57
C SER A 29 12.81 -23.86 -16.70
N GLY A 30 11.89 -24.68 -17.23
CA GLY A 30 12.18 -25.66 -18.28
C GLY A 30 12.95 -26.91 -17.83
N LYS A 31 13.30 -27.04 -16.56
CA LYS A 31 13.93 -28.25 -16.01
C LYS A 31 13.00 -28.92 -15.00
N SER A 32 12.79 -30.23 -15.17
CA SER A 32 11.91 -31.03 -14.30
C SER A 32 12.42 -31.26 -12.87
N PRO A 33 13.73 -31.46 -12.59
CA PRO A 33 14.14 -31.73 -11.22
C PRO A 33 14.03 -30.48 -10.36
N THR A 34 13.42 -30.65 -9.18
CA THR A 34 13.50 -29.69 -8.09
C THR A 34 14.79 -29.90 -7.31
N HIS A 35 15.34 -28.81 -6.79
CA HIS A 35 16.54 -28.79 -5.97
C HIS A 35 16.14 -28.47 -4.52
N PRO A 36 16.52 -29.31 -3.55
CA PRO A 36 16.25 -29.02 -2.15
C PRO A 36 17.06 -27.81 -1.68
N ALA A 37 16.45 -26.97 -0.87
CA ALA A 37 17.09 -25.86 -0.21
C ALA A 37 16.48 -25.63 1.18
N THR A 38 17.14 -24.81 1.99
CA THR A 38 16.65 -24.35 3.28
C THR A 38 16.43 -22.85 3.19
N LEU A 39 15.21 -22.39 3.42
CA LEU A 39 14.94 -20.97 3.60
C LEU A 39 15.68 -20.49 4.85
N ILE A 40 16.23 -19.27 4.80
CA ILE A 40 16.96 -18.65 5.91
C ILE A 40 16.24 -17.36 6.34
N ASP A 41 15.87 -16.54 5.37
CA ASP A 41 15.00 -15.39 5.57
C ASP A 41 13.99 -15.24 4.44
N LEU A 42 12.86 -14.62 4.77
CA LEU A 42 11.76 -14.34 3.86
C LEU A 42 11.28 -12.89 4.03
N SER A 43 10.94 -12.25 2.93
CA SER A 43 10.35 -10.91 2.90
C SER A 43 9.22 -10.86 1.87
N TRP A 44 8.57 -9.70 1.79
CA TRP A 44 7.53 -9.47 0.79
C TRP A 44 8.02 -9.60 -0.66
N GLY A 45 9.26 -9.22 -0.95
CA GLY A 45 9.81 -9.15 -2.31
C GLY A 45 11.01 -10.04 -2.58
N GLY A 46 11.42 -10.90 -1.64
CA GLY A 46 12.58 -11.75 -1.82
C GLY A 46 12.80 -12.75 -0.70
N ALA A 47 13.77 -13.64 -0.92
CA ALA A 47 14.15 -14.69 0.01
C ALA A 47 15.67 -14.88 0.02
N LEU A 48 16.19 -15.34 1.15
CA LEU A 48 17.53 -15.90 1.26
C LEU A 48 17.43 -17.39 1.52
N CYS A 49 18.09 -18.18 0.68
CA CYS A 49 18.05 -19.64 0.78
C CYS A 49 19.47 -20.21 0.85
N GLN A 50 19.60 -21.41 1.40
CA GLN A 50 20.83 -22.17 1.43
C GLN A 50 20.64 -23.51 0.70
N THR A 51 21.59 -23.89 -0.15
CA THR A 51 21.56 -25.17 -0.87
C THR A 51 22.94 -25.83 -0.89
N SER A 52 22.99 -27.14 -1.14
CA SER A 52 24.23 -27.90 -1.35
C SER A 52 24.73 -27.84 -2.79
N THR A 53 23.91 -27.38 -3.74
CA THR A 53 24.24 -27.36 -5.17
C THR A 53 24.35 -25.93 -5.66
N ALA A 54 25.48 -25.57 -6.26
CA ALA A 54 25.61 -24.27 -6.91
C ALA A 54 24.57 -24.12 -8.02
N LEU A 55 23.90 -22.97 -8.06
CA LEU A 55 23.02 -22.61 -9.17
C LEU A 55 23.74 -21.59 -10.05
N GLN A 56 23.65 -21.77 -11.37
CA GLN A 56 24.17 -20.76 -12.27
C GLN A 56 23.29 -19.51 -12.19
N ILE A 57 23.92 -18.36 -11.95
CA ILE A 57 23.25 -17.07 -12.12
C ILE A 57 22.97 -16.93 -13.61
N SER A 58 21.69 -16.90 -13.96
CA SER A 58 21.22 -16.75 -15.32
C SER A 58 19.94 -15.92 -15.31
N ASP A 59 19.57 -15.38 -16.47
CA ASP A 59 18.31 -14.67 -16.63
C ASP A 59 17.08 -15.60 -16.62
N GLN A 60 17.30 -16.92 -16.53
CA GLN A 60 16.19 -17.86 -16.43
C GLN A 60 15.52 -17.76 -15.06
N PRO A 61 14.18 -17.65 -15.01
CA PRO A 61 13.47 -17.58 -13.76
C PRO A 61 13.59 -18.90 -13.00
N LEU A 62 13.66 -18.77 -11.67
CA LEU A 62 13.61 -19.86 -10.71
C LEU A 62 12.26 -19.83 -10.01
N TRP A 63 11.67 -20.99 -9.79
CA TRP A 63 10.46 -21.14 -8.99
C TRP A 63 10.85 -21.53 -7.57
N LEU A 64 10.52 -20.66 -6.61
CA LEU A 64 10.59 -20.94 -5.18
C LEU A 64 9.28 -21.60 -4.77
N LEU A 65 9.37 -22.82 -4.23
CA LEU A 65 8.25 -23.61 -3.74
C LEU A 65 8.29 -23.64 -2.21
N LEU A 66 7.50 -22.78 -1.58
CA LEU A 66 7.35 -22.77 -0.13
C LEU A 66 6.28 -23.77 0.29
N PRO A 67 6.50 -24.58 1.34
CA PRO A 67 5.46 -25.46 1.87
C PRO A 67 4.28 -24.65 2.41
N TRP A 68 3.07 -25.14 2.16
CA TRP A 68 1.82 -24.60 2.70
C TRP A 68 0.98 -25.72 3.33
N THR A 69 -0.16 -25.35 3.94
CA THR A 69 -1.03 -26.30 4.62
C THR A 69 -1.50 -27.43 3.71
N LEU A 70 -1.70 -28.62 4.28
CA LEU A 70 -2.25 -29.80 3.57
C LEU A 70 -1.45 -30.24 2.34
N GLY A 71 -0.13 -30.01 2.33
CA GLY A 71 0.75 -30.40 1.22
C GLY A 71 0.67 -29.47 0.01
N GLU A 72 -0.09 -28.38 0.09
CA GLU A 72 -0.05 -27.32 -0.92
C GLU A 72 1.30 -26.59 -0.91
N THR A 73 1.58 -25.82 -1.95
CA THR A 73 2.77 -24.96 -2.02
C THR A 73 2.41 -23.54 -2.43
N ILE A 74 3.21 -22.58 -1.96
CA ILE A 74 3.25 -21.23 -2.50
C ILE A 74 4.33 -21.22 -3.57
N GLU A 75 3.92 -21.12 -4.83
CA GLU A 75 4.83 -21.02 -5.96
C GLU A 75 5.11 -19.55 -6.29
N ILE A 76 6.39 -19.17 -6.26
CA ILE A 76 6.84 -17.80 -6.53
C ILE A 76 7.86 -17.85 -7.67
N GLU A 77 7.63 -17.09 -8.74
CA GLU A 77 8.62 -16.89 -9.78
C GLU A 77 9.66 -15.88 -9.30
N THR A 78 10.94 -16.18 -9.46
CA THR A 78 12.04 -15.43 -8.87
C THR A 78 13.23 -15.32 -9.83
N THR A 79 14.13 -14.39 -9.54
CA THR A 79 15.46 -14.30 -10.15
C THR A 79 16.54 -14.41 -9.07
N LEU A 80 17.67 -15.04 -9.41
CA LEU A 80 18.83 -15.14 -8.53
C LEU A 80 19.66 -13.86 -8.67
N LEU A 81 19.74 -13.07 -7.59
CA LEU A 81 20.50 -11.82 -7.58
C LEU A 81 21.99 -12.04 -7.33
N ARG A 82 22.31 -12.93 -6.38
CA ARG A 82 23.68 -13.23 -5.99
C ARG A 82 23.78 -14.59 -5.33
N GLN A 83 24.95 -15.21 -5.49
CA GLN A 83 25.33 -16.43 -4.81
C GLN A 83 26.61 -16.20 -4.01
N LYS A 84 26.65 -16.69 -2.77
CA LYS A 84 27.86 -16.70 -1.93
C LYS A 84 28.18 -18.15 -1.55
N ASN A 85 29.42 -18.56 -1.78
CA ASN A 85 29.91 -19.87 -1.34
C ASN A 85 30.23 -19.82 0.17
N LEU A 86 29.87 -20.87 0.88
CA LEU A 86 30.17 -21.08 2.29
C LEU A 86 31.30 -22.10 2.43
N GLU A 87 32.01 -22.05 3.55
CA GLU A 87 33.19 -22.89 3.84
C GLU A 87 32.87 -24.40 3.87
N ASN A 88 31.61 -24.77 4.10
CA ASN A 88 31.13 -26.15 4.14
C ASN A 88 30.65 -26.69 2.78
N GLY A 89 31.01 -26.02 1.68
CA GLY A 89 30.55 -26.41 0.33
C GLY A 89 29.06 -26.13 0.08
N ARG A 90 28.37 -25.40 0.96
CA ARG A 90 27.02 -24.91 0.71
C ARG A 90 27.05 -23.54 0.03
N HIS A 91 25.92 -23.17 -0.53
CA HIS A 91 25.74 -21.90 -1.23
C HIS A 91 24.57 -21.13 -0.63
N LEU A 92 24.77 -19.85 -0.35
CA LEU A 92 23.70 -18.90 -0.05
C LEU A 92 23.23 -18.23 -1.33
N LEU A 93 21.92 -18.24 -1.55
CA LEU A 93 21.23 -17.72 -2.71
C LEU A 93 20.34 -16.57 -2.28
N ALA A 94 20.61 -15.36 -2.76
CA ALA A 94 19.72 -14.22 -2.56
C ALA A 94 18.82 -14.06 -3.78
N MET A 95 17.51 -14.17 -3.58
CA MET A 95 16.51 -14.25 -4.63
C MET A 95 15.54 -13.07 -4.54
N ARG A 96 15.11 -12.56 -5.69
CA ARG A 96 14.07 -11.52 -5.81
C ARG A 96 12.83 -12.10 -6.44
N PHE A 97 11.66 -11.77 -5.90
CA PHE A 97 10.39 -12.19 -6.47
C PHE A 97 10.08 -11.39 -7.72
N LEU A 98 9.77 -12.10 -8.81
CA LEU A 98 9.33 -11.55 -10.07
C LEU A 98 7.81 -11.55 -10.15
N ARG A 99 7.19 -12.73 -10.02
CA ARG A 99 5.74 -12.89 -10.17
C ARG A 99 5.16 -13.87 -9.17
N LEU A 100 3.91 -13.64 -8.81
CA LEU A 100 3.15 -14.45 -7.88
C LEU A 100 1.68 -14.47 -8.30
N SER A 101 0.96 -15.58 -8.19
CA SER A 101 -0.49 -15.57 -8.40
C SER A 101 -1.19 -14.80 -7.26
N LEU A 102 -2.43 -14.35 -7.49
CA LEU A 102 -3.22 -13.68 -6.45
C LEU A 102 -3.43 -14.57 -5.21
N SER A 103 -3.70 -15.87 -5.43
CA SER A 103 -3.86 -16.84 -4.34
C SER A 103 -2.56 -17.04 -3.55
N ASN A 104 -1.43 -17.15 -4.25
CA ASN A 104 -0.13 -17.31 -3.61
C ASN A 104 0.34 -16.02 -2.92
N GLN A 105 -0.06 -14.83 -3.38
CA GLN A 105 0.13 -13.58 -2.63
C GLN A 105 -0.57 -13.68 -1.30
N THR A 106 -1.89 -13.93 -1.27
CA THR A 106 -2.65 -14.05 -0.02
C THR A 106 -2.05 -15.07 0.95
N ARG A 107 -1.55 -16.21 0.44
CA ARG A 107 -0.86 -17.22 1.25
C ARG A 107 0.48 -16.70 1.79
N LEU A 108 1.26 -15.99 0.97
CA LEU A 108 2.52 -15.37 1.40
C LEU A 108 2.28 -14.30 2.48
N GLU A 109 1.27 -13.45 2.34
CA GLU A 109 0.95 -12.43 3.37
C GLU A 109 0.63 -13.10 4.71
N LYS A 110 -0.18 -14.17 4.67
CA LYS A 110 -0.51 -14.96 5.87
C LYS A 110 0.72 -15.61 6.49
N LEU A 111 1.61 -16.19 5.66
CA LEU A 111 2.86 -16.78 6.12
C LEU A 111 3.75 -15.73 6.81
N LEU A 112 3.92 -14.56 6.19
CA LEU A 112 4.72 -13.48 6.75
C LEU A 112 4.12 -12.97 8.07
N GLY A 113 2.79 -12.81 8.15
CA GLY A 113 2.12 -12.44 9.40
C GLY A 113 2.32 -13.47 10.51
N GLN A 114 2.30 -14.77 10.19
CA GLN A 114 2.57 -15.84 11.15
C GLN A 114 4.02 -15.85 11.63
N LEU A 115 4.97 -15.66 10.72
CA LEU A 115 6.40 -15.56 11.07
C LEU A 115 6.66 -14.35 11.98
N GLN A 116 6.03 -13.22 11.66
CA GLN A 116 6.16 -11.99 12.46
C GLN A 116 5.58 -12.16 13.87
N ALA A 117 4.40 -12.78 14.01
CA ALA A 117 3.82 -13.08 15.31
C ALA A 117 4.64 -14.10 16.13
N GLY A 118 5.36 -15.00 15.46
CA GLY A 118 6.31 -15.92 16.09
C GLY A 118 7.52 -15.22 16.69
N ASP A 119 8.07 -14.25 15.96
CA ASP A 119 9.24 -13.44 16.39
C ASP A 119 8.89 -12.46 17.53
N SER A 120 7.67 -11.94 17.58
CA SER A 120 7.22 -10.94 18.58
C SER A 120 6.92 -11.49 19.99
N ARG A 121 7.08 -12.80 20.26
CA ARG A 121 6.84 -13.40 21.60
C ARG A 121 7.81 -12.93 22.70
N GLY A 122 8.79 -12.08 22.38
CA GLY A 122 9.79 -11.53 23.30
C GLY A 122 9.52 -10.11 23.85
N GLY A 123 8.44 -9.44 23.46
CA GLY A 123 8.04 -8.14 24.00
C GLY A 123 8.01 -6.99 22.99
N THR A 124 7.06 -6.07 23.25
CA THR A 124 6.67 -4.85 22.51
C THR A 124 5.82 -5.01 21.25
N TYR A 125 4.75 -4.21 21.20
CA TYR A 125 3.62 -4.17 20.28
C TYR A 125 3.94 -3.62 18.86
N ASN A 126 5.21 -3.58 18.46
CA ASN A 126 5.62 -2.89 17.22
C ASN A 126 6.10 -3.89 16.16
N ALA A 127 5.15 -4.48 15.44
CA ALA A 127 5.43 -5.29 14.26
C ALA A 127 5.75 -4.35 13.08
N PRO A 128 6.99 -4.33 12.54
CA PRO A 128 7.35 -3.43 11.45
C PRO A 128 6.54 -3.72 10.18
N SER A 129 6.20 -2.68 9.41
CA SER A 129 5.54 -2.84 8.12
C SER A 129 6.35 -3.75 7.20
N LEU A 130 5.72 -4.79 6.65
CA LEU A 130 6.38 -5.74 5.77
C LEU A 130 6.78 -5.11 4.41
N VAL A 131 5.98 -4.13 3.96
CA VAL A 131 6.15 -3.43 2.69
C VAL A 131 5.38 -2.11 2.70
N ALA A 132 5.92 -1.08 2.06
CA ALA A 132 5.17 0.14 1.74
C ALA A 132 3.93 -0.22 0.92
N THR A 133 2.76 0.21 1.39
CA THR A 133 1.47 -0.03 0.73
C THR A 133 0.86 1.32 0.37
N LEU A 134 0.37 1.45 -0.86
CA LEU A 134 -0.36 2.63 -1.34
C LEU A 134 -1.83 2.27 -1.53
N GLU A 135 -2.71 3.15 -1.11
CA GLU A 135 -4.14 3.09 -1.38
C GLU A 135 -4.45 3.94 -2.60
N VAL A 136 -4.95 3.30 -3.66
CA VAL A 136 -5.40 3.95 -4.88
C VAL A 136 -6.81 4.48 -4.64
N LEU A 137 -6.99 5.80 -4.72
CA LEU A 137 -8.24 6.47 -4.42
C LEU A 137 -9.12 6.50 -5.67
N ILE A 138 -10.16 5.67 -5.68
CA ILE A 138 -11.11 5.59 -6.79
C ILE A 138 -12.47 6.12 -6.32
N GLN A 139 -12.85 7.27 -6.85
CA GLN A 139 -14.07 8.00 -6.45
C GLN A 139 -15.23 7.69 -7.39
N THR A 140 -14.96 7.39 -8.67
CA THR A 140 -16.00 7.18 -9.68
C THR A 140 -15.97 5.78 -10.28
N LEU A 141 -17.12 5.34 -10.81
CA LEU A 141 -17.20 4.07 -11.56
C LEU A 141 -16.37 4.10 -12.85
N ASP A 142 -16.20 5.26 -13.48
CA ASP A 142 -15.39 5.40 -14.68
C ASP A 142 -13.89 5.29 -14.36
N GLU A 143 -13.42 5.87 -13.26
CA GLU A 143 -12.07 5.63 -12.72
C GLU A 143 -11.85 4.16 -12.39
N TRP A 144 -12.84 3.49 -11.80
CA TRP A 144 -12.76 2.05 -11.51
C TRP A 144 -12.60 1.23 -12.79
N ARG A 145 -13.41 1.51 -13.83
CA ARG A 145 -13.28 0.85 -15.13
C ARG A 145 -11.92 1.10 -15.78
N TRP A 146 -11.42 2.32 -15.68
CA TRP A 146 -10.10 2.68 -16.19
C TRP A 146 -8.99 1.93 -15.44
N ALA A 147 -9.05 1.89 -14.10
CA ALA A 147 -8.09 1.18 -13.26
C ALA A 147 -8.06 -0.31 -13.60
N LEU A 148 -9.22 -0.95 -13.78
CA LEU A 148 -9.32 -2.34 -14.21
C LEU A 148 -8.74 -2.55 -15.62
N SER A 149 -8.98 -1.62 -16.55
CA SER A 149 -8.36 -1.67 -17.88
C SER A 149 -6.83 -1.56 -17.82
N ALA A 150 -6.30 -0.72 -16.94
CA ALA A 150 -4.87 -0.57 -16.70
C ALA A 150 -4.28 -1.85 -16.05
N ILE A 151 -4.95 -2.41 -15.04
CA ILE A 151 -4.60 -3.70 -14.41
C ILE A 151 -4.56 -4.83 -15.45
N ALA A 152 -5.53 -4.91 -16.36
CA ALA A 152 -5.57 -5.91 -17.43
C ALA A 152 -4.39 -5.77 -18.43
N LYS A 153 -3.82 -4.56 -18.55
CA LYS A 153 -2.61 -4.28 -19.35
C LYS A 153 -1.33 -4.54 -18.56
N GLY A 154 -1.41 -4.81 -17.27
CA GLY A 154 -0.27 -5.11 -16.40
C GLY A 154 0.47 -3.87 -15.90
N ARG A 155 -0.04 -2.66 -16.15
CA ARG A 155 0.61 -1.40 -15.74
C ARG A 155 -0.40 -0.38 -15.26
N LEU A 156 0.00 0.44 -14.30
CA LEU A 156 -0.82 1.51 -13.73
C LEU A 156 0.03 2.75 -13.49
N ARG A 157 -0.50 3.93 -13.77
CA ARG A 157 0.10 5.21 -13.37
C ARG A 157 -0.69 5.79 -12.21
N ILE A 158 0.01 6.16 -11.15
CA ILE A 158 -0.58 6.77 -9.95
C ILE A 158 0.24 7.98 -9.50
N SER A 159 -0.40 8.93 -8.82
CA SER A 159 0.26 10.04 -8.13
C SER A 159 0.37 9.66 -6.65
N ALA A 160 1.56 9.74 -6.07
CA ALA A 160 1.80 9.36 -4.67
C ALA A 160 2.50 10.50 -3.90
N PRO A 161 2.16 10.73 -2.62
CA PRO A 161 2.71 11.82 -1.81
C PRO A 161 4.08 11.49 -1.19
N ALA A 162 4.78 10.48 -1.72
CA ALA A 162 6.03 9.96 -1.17
C ALA A 162 6.98 9.55 -2.29
N THR A 163 8.28 9.66 -2.01
CA THR A 163 9.34 9.28 -2.95
C THR A 163 9.55 7.78 -2.97
N PHE A 164 9.57 7.19 -4.16
CA PHE A 164 9.86 5.78 -4.35
C PHE A 164 11.06 5.57 -5.27
N THR A 165 11.68 4.40 -5.18
CA THR A 165 12.84 4.06 -6.02
C THR A 165 12.45 3.09 -7.13
N PRO A 166 12.93 3.29 -8.37
CA PRO A 166 12.78 2.30 -9.43
C PRO A 166 13.26 0.91 -9.01
N GLY A 167 12.45 -0.10 -9.31
CA GLY A 167 12.64 -1.49 -8.90
C GLY A 167 12.01 -1.85 -7.55
N GLN A 168 11.61 -0.88 -6.72
CA GLN A 168 10.96 -1.16 -5.43
C GLN A 168 9.61 -1.85 -5.64
N SER A 169 9.35 -2.94 -4.91
CA SER A 169 8.04 -3.59 -4.87
C SER A 169 7.18 -2.97 -3.77
N LEU A 170 5.92 -2.69 -4.11
CA LEU A 170 4.90 -2.05 -3.29
C LEU A 170 3.65 -2.93 -3.22
N GLY A 171 2.88 -2.75 -2.15
CA GLY A 171 1.47 -3.17 -2.10
C GLY A 171 0.59 -2.05 -2.67
N LEU A 172 -0.41 -2.42 -3.47
CA LEU A 172 -1.45 -1.51 -3.92
C LEU A 172 -2.78 -2.00 -3.38
N GLN A 173 -3.46 -1.18 -2.60
CA GLN A 173 -4.81 -1.41 -2.13
C GLN A 173 -5.77 -0.57 -2.96
N PHE A 174 -6.75 -1.19 -3.59
CA PHE A 174 -7.80 -0.49 -4.30
C PHE A 174 -9.02 -0.50 -3.39
N ASN A 175 -9.39 0.68 -2.92
CA ASN A 175 -10.61 0.91 -2.17
C ASN A 175 -11.51 1.77 -3.07
N GLY A 176 -12.69 1.27 -3.40
CA GLY A 176 -13.58 1.93 -4.35
C GLY A 176 -14.90 1.22 -4.51
N VAL A 177 -15.78 1.82 -5.31
CA VAL A 177 -17.12 1.29 -5.61
C VAL A 177 -17.01 0.15 -6.62
N PRO A 178 -17.61 -1.04 -6.37
CA PRO A 178 -18.45 -1.36 -5.22
C PRO A 178 -17.64 -1.73 -3.97
N ALA A 179 -18.07 -1.23 -2.79
CA ALA A 179 -17.42 -1.34 -1.47
C ALA A 179 -17.02 -2.77 -0.99
N ARG A 180 -17.37 -3.81 -1.76
CA ARG A 180 -17.02 -5.21 -1.51
C ARG A 180 -15.74 -5.65 -2.23
N ALA A 181 -15.22 -4.88 -3.18
CA ALA A 181 -14.02 -5.23 -3.94
C ALA A 181 -12.77 -4.60 -3.31
N ARG A 182 -12.40 -5.02 -2.08
CA ARG A 182 -11.07 -4.70 -1.53
C ARG A 182 -10.05 -5.56 -2.26
N LEU A 183 -9.31 -4.95 -3.17
CA LEU A 183 -8.25 -5.61 -3.91
C LEU A 183 -6.90 -5.19 -3.36
N ARG A 184 -6.01 -6.17 -3.13
CA ARG A 184 -4.59 -5.91 -2.88
C ARG A 184 -3.74 -6.56 -3.96
N LEU A 185 -2.99 -5.76 -4.70
CA LEU A 185 -2.05 -6.23 -5.73
C LEU A 185 -0.61 -5.90 -5.35
N ARG A 186 0.33 -6.69 -5.85
CA ARG A 186 1.75 -6.40 -5.81
C ARG A 186 2.17 -5.73 -7.12
N ALA A 187 2.90 -4.63 -7.01
CA ALA A 187 3.44 -3.94 -8.17
C ALA A 187 4.86 -3.44 -7.90
N ARG A 188 5.62 -3.28 -9.00
CA ARG A 188 6.97 -2.74 -9.00
C ARG A 188 6.97 -1.34 -9.59
N VAL A 189 7.71 -0.44 -8.97
CA VAL A 189 7.99 0.89 -9.53
C VAL A 189 8.92 0.74 -10.72
N LEU A 190 8.48 1.16 -11.90
CA LEU A 190 9.30 1.21 -13.11
C LEU A 190 9.99 2.57 -13.26
N ALA A 191 9.25 3.65 -13.03
CA ALA A 191 9.72 5.02 -13.16
C ALA A 191 9.00 5.94 -12.17
N CYS A 192 9.69 7.02 -11.80
CA CYS A 192 9.17 8.11 -10.97
C CYS A 192 9.38 9.41 -11.74
N GLU A 193 8.31 10.17 -11.91
CA GLU A 193 8.30 11.50 -12.54
C GLU A 193 7.91 12.49 -11.44
N ALA A 194 8.85 13.36 -11.04
CA ALA A 194 8.55 14.39 -10.05
C ALA A 194 7.67 15.47 -10.69
N GLU A 195 6.50 15.73 -10.12
CA GLU A 195 5.67 16.85 -10.51
C GLU A 195 5.84 17.98 -9.49
N PRO A 196 6.38 19.14 -9.88
CA PRO A 196 6.41 20.28 -8.98
C PRO A 196 4.96 20.75 -8.74
N ILE A 197 4.48 20.59 -7.52
CA ILE A 197 3.21 21.21 -7.11
C ILE A 197 3.45 22.72 -7.00
N GLU A 198 2.93 23.49 -7.95
CA GLU A 198 2.93 24.95 -7.87
C GLU A 198 1.90 25.41 -6.82
N GLY A 199 2.38 25.86 -5.66
CA GLY A 199 1.52 26.38 -4.58
C GLY A 199 2.22 26.48 -3.23
N MET A 200 1.76 27.39 -2.37
CA MET A 200 2.36 27.70 -1.06
C MET A 200 2.08 26.56 -0.07
N GLY A 201 2.98 25.58 -0.03
CA GLY A 201 2.89 24.38 0.82
C GLY A 201 3.31 23.11 0.09
N ALA A 202 4.42 23.16 -0.66
CA ALA A 202 4.86 22.14 -1.60
C ALA A 202 5.02 20.75 -0.95
N GLY A 203 3.94 19.97 -0.95
CA GLY A 203 4.02 18.52 -0.88
C GLY A 203 4.73 18.00 -2.12
N HIS A 204 5.53 16.95 -1.98
CA HIS A 204 6.11 16.27 -3.14
C HIS A 204 5.08 15.22 -3.59
N SER A 205 4.55 15.40 -4.80
CA SER A 205 3.79 14.34 -5.46
C SER A 205 4.61 13.81 -6.63
N ASP A 206 4.92 12.53 -6.58
CA ASP A 206 5.59 11.83 -7.67
C ASP A 206 4.54 11.03 -8.45
N THR A 207 4.55 11.18 -9.77
CA THR A 207 3.84 10.28 -10.68
C THR A 207 4.66 9.00 -10.84
N LEU A 208 4.10 7.88 -10.41
CA LEU A 208 4.72 6.55 -10.46
C LEU A 208 4.15 5.75 -11.62
N THR A 209 5.03 5.19 -12.45
CA THR A 209 4.66 4.13 -13.40
C THR A 209 4.92 2.78 -12.74
N LEU A 210 3.87 1.98 -12.60
CA LEU A 210 3.91 0.69 -11.91
C LEU A 210 3.67 -0.47 -12.87
N GLU A 211 4.34 -1.61 -12.62
CA GLU A 211 4.10 -2.89 -13.30
C GLU A 211 3.69 -3.96 -12.30
N PHE A 212 2.58 -4.64 -12.59
CA PHE A 212 2.05 -5.66 -11.68
C PHE A 212 2.91 -6.92 -11.67
N GLU A 213 3.20 -7.41 -10.48
CA GLU A 213 4.04 -8.60 -10.25
C GLU A 213 3.18 -9.88 -10.19
N HIS A 214 2.24 -9.98 -11.13
CA HIS A 214 1.26 -11.06 -11.28
C HIS A 214 1.21 -11.58 -12.73
N PRO A 215 0.80 -12.85 -12.95
CA PRO A 215 0.56 -13.35 -14.30
C PRO A 215 -0.50 -12.52 -15.04
N LEU A 216 -0.14 -11.99 -16.21
CA LEU A 216 -0.98 -11.04 -16.95
C LEU A 216 -2.31 -11.65 -17.40
N ASN A 217 -2.32 -12.93 -17.78
CA ASN A 217 -3.55 -13.65 -18.13
C ASN A 217 -4.54 -13.72 -16.96
N ILE A 218 -4.04 -13.89 -15.74
CA ILE A 218 -4.87 -13.90 -14.53
C ILE A 218 -5.41 -12.50 -14.24
N LEU A 219 -4.57 -11.46 -14.37
CA LEU A 219 -5.03 -10.07 -14.21
C LEU A 219 -6.11 -9.70 -15.23
N ARG A 220 -5.98 -10.12 -16.50
CA ARG A 220 -6.98 -9.89 -17.55
C ARG A 220 -8.31 -10.56 -17.22
N GLN A 221 -8.29 -11.86 -16.96
CA GLN A 221 -9.51 -12.62 -16.62
C GLN A 221 -10.21 -12.03 -15.41
N TRP A 222 -9.42 -11.63 -14.41
CA TRP A 222 -9.95 -11.04 -13.19
C TRP A 222 -10.54 -9.63 -13.40
N ALA A 223 -9.84 -8.78 -14.16
CA ALA A 223 -10.33 -7.44 -14.50
C ALA A 223 -11.61 -7.49 -15.36
N GLU A 224 -11.65 -8.39 -16.35
CA GLU A 224 -12.84 -8.64 -17.18
C GLU A 224 -14.02 -9.12 -16.33
N TRP A 225 -13.78 -10.06 -15.41
CA TRP A 225 -14.80 -10.53 -14.49
C TRP A 225 -15.36 -9.39 -13.64
N LEU A 226 -14.51 -8.54 -13.07
CA LEU A 226 -14.96 -7.38 -12.28
C LEU A 226 -15.69 -6.33 -13.11
N LEU A 227 -15.23 -6.05 -14.33
CA LEU A 227 -15.92 -5.14 -15.25
C LEU A 227 -17.34 -5.64 -15.54
N GLY A 228 -17.53 -6.96 -15.66
CA GLY A 228 -18.86 -7.56 -15.81
C GLY A 228 -19.78 -7.42 -14.59
N GLN A 229 -19.23 -7.13 -13.40
CA GLN A 229 -20.01 -6.86 -12.18
C GLN A 229 -20.40 -5.38 -12.02
N VAL A 230 -19.80 -4.48 -12.81
CA VAL A 230 -20.11 -3.05 -12.77
C VAL A 230 -21.35 -2.80 -13.65
N PRO A 231 -22.43 -2.18 -13.13
CA PRO A 231 -23.60 -1.85 -13.93
C PRO A 231 -23.19 -1.06 -15.19
N PRO A 232 -23.77 -1.32 -16.38
CA PRO A 232 -23.53 -0.47 -17.54
C PRO A 232 -23.94 0.98 -17.22
N ASN A 233 -23.23 1.98 -17.76
CA ASN A 233 -23.54 3.38 -17.51
C ASN A 233 -25.00 3.68 -17.87
N SER A 234 -25.85 3.91 -16.87
CA SER A 234 -27.26 4.27 -17.07
C SER A 234 -27.46 5.69 -17.61
N GLN A 235 -26.38 6.42 -17.92
CA GLN A 235 -26.43 7.73 -18.58
C GLN A 235 -26.32 7.58 -20.11
N THR A 236 -27.31 6.91 -20.70
CA THR A 236 -27.78 7.24 -22.06
C THR A 236 -29.16 7.87 -21.93
N SER A 237 -29.27 8.91 -21.10
CA SER A 237 -30.33 9.89 -21.25
C SER A 237 -29.87 10.87 -22.33
N SER A 238 -30.68 10.95 -23.38
CA SER A 238 -30.58 11.77 -24.58
C SER A 238 -30.28 13.25 -24.29
N LEU A 239 -29.03 13.59 -24.03
CA LEU A 239 -28.56 14.99 -24.06
C LEU A 239 -27.78 15.22 -25.36
N PRO A 240 -28.03 16.34 -26.08
CA PRO A 240 -27.30 16.68 -27.30
C PRO A 240 -25.79 16.69 -27.05
N ALA A 241 -25.00 16.23 -28.02
CA ALA A 241 -23.54 16.12 -27.93
C ALA A 241 -22.80 17.39 -27.48
N ALA A 242 -23.46 18.56 -27.50
CA ALA A 242 -22.93 19.84 -27.06
C ALA A 242 -22.89 20.02 -25.52
N TYR A 243 -23.55 19.16 -24.74
CA TYR A 243 -23.66 19.30 -23.27
C TYR A 243 -23.09 18.12 -22.48
N GLN A 244 -22.43 17.16 -23.13
CA GLN A 244 -21.69 16.14 -22.39
C GLN A 244 -20.44 16.81 -21.79
N PRO A 245 -20.30 16.92 -20.45
CA PRO A 245 -19.02 17.25 -19.87
C PRO A 245 -18.04 16.20 -20.37
N GLN A 246 -17.01 16.63 -21.10
CA GLN A 246 -15.90 15.77 -21.43
C GLN A 246 -15.29 15.36 -20.09
N THR A 247 -15.64 14.20 -19.57
CA THR A 247 -14.95 13.60 -18.45
C THR A 247 -13.55 13.29 -18.95
N VAL A 248 -12.65 14.26 -18.76
CA VAL A 248 -11.23 14.13 -19.03
C VAL A 248 -10.78 12.91 -18.25
N ARG A 249 -10.40 11.86 -18.98
CA ARG A 249 -9.92 10.62 -18.36
C ARG A 249 -8.68 10.97 -17.55
N PRO A 250 -8.65 10.74 -16.23
CA PRO A 250 -7.43 10.97 -15.47
C PRO A 250 -6.37 10.00 -15.99
N GLU A 251 -5.26 10.54 -16.50
CA GLU A 251 -4.10 9.74 -16.94
C GLU A 251 -3.36 9.13 -15.73
N VAL A 252 -3.58 9.71 -14.55
CA VAL A 252 -2.94 9.39 -13.27
C VAL A 252 -4.03 9.33 -12.20
N ILE A 253 -4.13 8.22 -11.46
CA ILE A 253 -5.05 8.13 -10.30
C ILE A 253 -4.31 8.57 -9.04
N PRO A 254 -4.89 9.43 -8.19
CA PRO A 254 -4.30 9.74 -6.89
C PRO A 254 -4.22 8.50 -5.99
N ALA A 255 -3.11 8.38 -5.26
CA ALA A 255 -2.91 7.37 -4.26
C ALA A 255 -2.38 8.01 -2.97
N ARG A 256 -2.69 7.41 -1.82
CA ARG A 256 -2.16 7.80 -0.52
C ARG A 256 -1.36 6.66 0.11
N VAL A 257 -0.44 6.99 1.00
CA VAL A 257 0.30 5.96 1.75
C VAL A 257 -0.66 5.30 2.74
N VAL A 258 -0.74 3.97 2.70
CA VAL A 258 -1.39 3.20 3.75
C VAL A 258 -0.45 3.17 4.94
N LEU A 259 -0.72 4.06 5.89
CA LEU A 259 -0.12 4.04 7.21
C LEU A 259 -0.54 2.73 7.91
N THR A 260 0.39 2.10 8.65
CA THR A 260 0.08 0.95 9.49
C THR A 260 -0.92 1.32 10.59
N GLN A 261 -1.58 0.34 11.23
CA GLN A 261 -2.53 0.63 12.33
C GLN A 261 -1.95 1.45 13.48
N HIS A 262 -0.63 1.53 13.62
CA HIS A 262 0.06 2.29 14.67
C HIS A 262 0.57 3.65 14.17
N GLU A 263 0.57 3.86 12.85
CA GLU A 263 0.86 5.14 12.19
C GLU A 263 -0.43 5.88 11.81
N ARG A 264 -1.57 5.19 11.85
CA ARG A 264 -2.88 5.78 11.65
C ARG A 264 -3.37 6.41 12.94
N SER A 265 -3.89 7.62 12.80
CA SER A 265 -4.54 8.32 13.89
C SER A 265 -5.83 7.58 14.30
N ALA A 266 -6.27 7.71 15.55
CA ALA A 266 -7.55 7.17 16.02
C ALA A 266 -8.73 7.65 15.16
N LEU A 267 -8.68 8.90 14.67
CA LEU A 267 -9.61 9.45 13.67
C LEU A 267 -9.56 8.70 12.34
N GLU A 268 -8.37 8.44 11.78
CA GLU A 268 -8.23 7.70 10.52
C GLU A 268 -8.74 6.26 10.60
N ILE A 269 -8.70 5.67 11.79
CA ILE A 269 -9.17 4.30 12.05
C ILE A 269 -10.68 4.28 12.24
N SER A 270 -11.21 5.17 13.07
CA SER A 270 -12.57 5.07 13.61
C SER A 270 -13.57 5.97 12.90
N PHE A 271 -13.10 7.07 12.30
CA PHE A 271 -13.92 8.13 11.72
C PHE A 271 -13.33 8.69 10.40
N PRO A 272 -12.98 7.85 9.40
CA PRO A 272 -12.36 8.33 8.17
C PRO A 272 -13.25 9.31 7.40
N GLU A 273 -14.58 9.16 7.47
CA GLU A 273 -15.53 10.09 6.84
C GLU A 273 -15.44 11.50 7.44
N ALA A 274 -15.19 11.61 8.75
CA ALA A 274 -15.04 12.92 9.41
C ALA A 274 -13.82 13.68 8.90
N LEU A 275 -12.71 12.96 8.63
CA LEU A 275 -11.52 13.54 8.01
C LEU A 275 -11.80 14.01 6.59
N ASP A 276 -12.49 13.20 5.78
CA ASP A 276 -12.87 13.61 4.42
C ASP A 276 -13.70 14.90 4.44
N TYR A 277 -14.65 15.04 5.37
CA TYR A 277 -15.42 16.27 5.54
C TYR A 277 -14.53 17.47 5.92
N LEU A 278 -13.66 17.33 6.92
CA LEU A 278 -12.75 18.43 7.34
C LEU A 278 -11.82 18.87 6.21
N MET A 279 -11.34 17.92 5.42
CA MET A 279 -10.46 18.19 4.28
C MET A 279 -11.14 19.04 3.20
N THR A 280 -12.46 18.93 3.01
CA THR A 280 -13.18 19.78 2.04
C THR A 280 -13.19 21.26 2.41
N ALA A 281 -12.99 21.59 3.68
CA ALA A 281 -13.04 22.94 4.21
C ALA A 281 -11.66 23.45 4.70
N TRP A 282 -10.60 22.67 4.49
CA TRP A 282 -9.26 22.98 4.99
C TRP A 282 -8.70 24.26 4.36
N GLY A 283 -8.28 25.20 5.19
CA GLY A 283 -7.74 26.50 4.74
C GLY A 283 -8.78 27.62 4.64
N ASP A 284 -10.07 27.31 4.73
CA ASP A 284 -11.14 28.30 4.89
C ASP A 284 -11.63 28.31 6.35
N VAL A 285 -11.32 29.38 7.06
CA VAL A 285 -11.63 29.55 8.49
C VAL A 285 -13.13 29.46 8.80
N SER A 286 -13.99 29.96 7.92
CA SER A 286 -15.44 29.97 8.14
C SER A 286 -16.06 28.62 7.78
N ALA A 287 -15.64 28.02 6.67
CA ALA A 287 -16.12 26.71 6.26
C ALA A 287 -15.65 25.60 7.22
N PHE A 288 -14.39 25.66 7.66
CA PHE A 288 -13.82 24.70 8.60
C PHE A 288 -14.58 24.71 9.92
N GLU A 289 -14.87 25.89 10.47
CA GLU A 289 -15.66 26.03 11.71
C GLU A 289 -17.05 25.40 11.59
N LEU A 290 -17.71 25.58 10.45
CA LEU A 290 -19.05 25.05 10.21
C LEU A 290 -19.02 23.52 10.17
N VAL A 291 -18.09 22.95 9.40
CA VAL A 291 -17.91 21.50 9.29
C VAL A 291 -17.52 20.91 10.65
N PHE A 292 -16.59 21.53 11.36
CA PHE A 292 -16.13 21.09 12.68
C PHE A 292 -17.27 21.08 13.70
N ARG A 293 -18.09 22.13 13.76
CA ARG A 293 -19.29 22.16 14.62
C ARG A 293 -20.31 21.10 14.23
N GLN A 294 -20.47 20.84 12.94
CA GLN A 294 -21.39 19.82 12.45
C GLN A 294 -20.91 18.41 12.84
N LEU A 295 -19.60 18.17 12.92
CA LEU A 295 -19.05 16.89 13.39
C LEU A 295 -19.20 16.69 14.91
N ILE A 296 -19.15 17.78 15.69
CA ILE A 296 -19.27 17.71 17.16
C ILE A 296 -20.74 17.70 17.63
N PHE A 297 -21.55 18.59 17.05
CA PHE A 297 -22.91 18.88 17.53
C PHE A 297 -24.01 18.51 16.52
N GLY A 298 -23.63 18.23 15.27
CA GLY A 298 -24.59 17.91 14.23
C GLY A 298 -25.14 16.49 14.40
N ASP A 299 -26.39 16.32 13.96
CA ASP A 299 -27.09 15.03 13.85
C ASP A 299 -26.54 14.23 12.65
N THR A 300 -25.22 14.18 12.51
CA THR A 300 -24.60 13.35 11.49
C THR A 300 -24.78 11.91 11.92
N SER A 301 -25.22 11.04 11.00
CA SER A 301 -25.46 9.61 11.24
C SER A 301 -24.19 8.82 11.59
N ILE A 302 -23.08 9.50 11.88
CA ILE A 302 -21.83 8.99 12.46
C ILE A 302 -22.06 8.85 13.98
N ALA A 303 -23.09 8.08 14.35
CA ALA A 303 -23.49 7.85 15.73
C ALA A 303 -22.58 6.80 16.40
N GLY A 304 -21.27 7.05 16.39
CA GLY A 304 -20.31 6.45 17.30
C GLY A 304 -19.89 7.53 18.29
N THR A 305 -19.97 7.26 19.60
CA THR A 305 -19.35 8.14 20.59
C THR A 305 -17.86 8.27 20.26
N TRP A 306 -17.38 9.48 19.98
CA TRP A 306 -15.96 9.76 19.78
C TRP A 306 -15.15 9.06 20.87
N THR A 307 -14.15 8.27 20.48
CA THR A 307 -13.20 7.75 21.46
C THR A 307 -12.38 8.90 22.03
N LEU A 308 -11.84 8.76 23.23
CA LEU A 308 -10.99 9.78 23.84
C LEU A 308 -9.83 10.17 22.91
N GLU A 309 -9.16 9.19 22.33
CA GLU A 309 -8.06 9.38 21.38
C GLU A 309 -8.51 10.13 20.11
N SER A 310 -9.68 9.77 19.56
CA SER A 310 -10.23 10.46 18.38
C SER A 310 -10.59 11.92 18.67
N TRP A 311 -11.06 12.19 19.90
CA TRP A 311 -11.38 13.56 20.33
C TRP A 311 -10.13 14.42 20.47
N GLU A 312 -9.07 13.88 21.08
CA GLU A 312 -7.78 14.57 21.23
C GLU A 312 -7.17 14.94 19.87
N GLU A 313 -7.21 14.01 18.92
CA GLU A 313 -6.73 14.28 17.56
C GLU A 313 -7.61 15.28 16.80
N LEU A 314 -8.93 15.25 17.01
CA LEU A 314 -9.86 16.19 16.38
C LEU A 314 -9.58 17.62 16.88
N GLN A 315 -9.31 17.76 18.18
CA GLN A 315 -8.93 19.03 18.78
C GLN A 315 -7.56 19.50 18.29
N LEU A 316 -6.59 18.59 18.17
CA LEU A 316 -5.29 18.90 17.57
C LEU A 316 -5.42 19.43 16.14
N LEU A 317 -6.29 18.84 15.31
CA LEU A 317 -6.55 19.33 13.95
C LEU A 317 -7.14 20.75 13.95
N GLN A 318 -8.04 21.07 14.88
CA GLN A 318 -8.55 22.43 15.05
C GLN A 318 -7.45 23.41 15.44
N ASP A 319 -6.60 23.05 16.42
CA ASP A 319 -5.50 23.90 16.87
C ASP A 319 -4.49 24.17 15.75
N VAL A 320 -4.14 23.14 14.97
CA VAL A 320 -3.26 23.25 13.80
C VAL A 320 -3.87 24.17 12.75
N HIS A 321 -5.16 23.98 12.44
CA HIS A 321 -5.88 24.82 11.48
C HIS A 321 -5.90 26.28 11.94
N ASP A 322 -6.22 26.53 13.20
CA ASP A 322 -6.28 27.87 13.78
C ASP A 322 -4.92 28.57 13.78
N GLN A 323 -3.86 27.83 14.05
CA GLN A 323 -2.51 28.37 14.01
C GLN A 323 -2.08 28.73 12.58
N ALA A 324 -2.48 27.93 11.59
CA ALA A 324 -2.11 28.12 10.19
C ALA A 324 -2.94 29.21 9.50
N TYR A 325 -4.26 29.22 9.71
CA TYR A 325 -5.22 30.03 8.95
C TYR A 325 -5.95 31.08 9.80
N GLY A 326 -5.86 30.98 11.12
CA GLY A 326 -6.52 31.87 12.06
C GLY A 326 -7.86 31.32 12.58
N VAL A 327 -8.37 32.00 13.60
CA VAL A 327 -9.63 31.66 14.29
C VAL A 327 -10.81 32.42 13.69
N SER A 328 -11.96 31.76 13.56
CA SER A 328 -13.19 32.39 13.04
C SER A 328 -13.72 33.51 13.93
N ASP A 329 -14.39 34.50 13.33
CA ASP A 329 -14.98 35.61 14.10
C ASP A 329 -16.04 35.13 15.10
N ALA A 330 -16.75 34.03 14.78
CA ALA A 330 -17.69 33.39 15.70
C ALA A 330 -17.00 32.92 16.99
N ARG A 331 -15.83 32.29 16.91
CA ARG A 331 -15.05 31.86 18.08
C ARG A 331 -14.32 33.02 18.77
N ARG A 332 -13.79 33.98 18.02
CA ARG A 332 -13.20 35.21 18.59
C ARG A 332 -14.22 36.00 19.43
N SER A 333 -15.48 36.01 19.00
CA SER A 333 -16.57 36.67 19.72
C SER A 333 -16.91 35.96 21.03
N GLN A 334 -16.89 34.63 21.06
CA GLN A 334 -17.12 33.84 22.28
C GLN A 334 -15.98 33.99 23.31
N LEU A 335 -14.73 34.10 22.86
CA LEU A 335 -13.58 34.35 23.75
C LEU A 335 -13.60 35.74 24.39
N LYS A 336 -14.23 36.74 23.74
CA LYS A 336 -14.36 38.11 24.29
C LYS A 336 -15.41 38.23 25.39
N VAL A 337 -16.49 37.44 25.33
CA VAL A 337 -17.59 37.52 26.31
C VAL A 337 -17.17 37.04 27.73
N GLY A 338 -16.05 36.34 27.86
CA GLY A 338 -15.52 35.89 29.17
C GLY A 338 -14.59 36.87 29.90
N ARG A 339 -14.28 38.04 29.33
CA ARG A 339 -13.33 39.01 29.95
C ARG A 339 -13.97 40.26 30.54
N ASP A 340 -15.27 40.45 30.40
CA ASP A 340 -16.01 41.57 30.97
C ASP A 340 -17.05 41.09 31.99
N VAL A 341 -16.58 40.50 33.10
CA VAL A 341 -17.34 40.46 34.36
C VAL A 341 -16.35 40.79 35.49
N HIS A 342 -16.25 42.08 35.79
CA HIS A 342 -15.76 42.59 37.06
C HIS A 342 -16.94 43.14 37.86
#